data_AF-A0A8S1ZPD1-F1
#
_entry.id   AF-A0A8S1ZPD1-F1
#
_cell.length_a   1.000
_cell.length_b   1.000
_cell.length_c   1.000
_cell.angle_alpha   90.00
_cell.angle_beta   90.00
_cell.angle_gamma   90.00
#
_symmetry.space_group_name_H-M   'P 1'
#
loop_
_entity.id
_entity.type
_entity.pdbx_description
1 polymer ?
#
loop_
_entity_poly.entity_id
_entity_poly.type
_entity_poly.pdbx_seq_one_letter_code
_entity_poly.pdbx_strand_id
1 'polypeptide(L)'
;MEESIQMEIQSVTEPEPLQGKPIFKPLKAHEMSDGKVQFRKVAVPPNRYSPLKKAWLDIYTPVFDHMKIDIRMNLKSRKVELKTRADTPDVSNLQKSADFVHAFILGFDIPDAISLLRMDELYVESFEIKDVKTLKGEHLSRAIGRLIVWERRKDEVCY
;
A
#
# COMPACT_ATOMS: atom_id res chain seq x y z
N MET A 1 47.48 64.68 -44.34
CA MET A 1 46.45 63.87 -45.03
C MET A 1 46.23 62.66 -44.15
N GLU A 2 45.23 62.76 -43.28
CA GLU A 2 44.78 61.67 -42.41
C GLU A 2 44.03 60.65 -43.25
N GLU A 3 44.55 59.43 -43.30
CA GLU A 3 43.87 58.28 -43.88
C GLU A 3 42.88 57.70 -42.87
N SER A 4 41.65 57.53 -43.33
CA SER A 4 40.50 57.05 -42.58
C SER A 4 40.62 55.54 -42.37
N ILE A 5 40.56 55.09 -41.12
CA ILE A 5 40.46 53.67 -40.78
C ILE A 5 38.97 53.34 -40.61
N GLN A 6 38.42 52.59 -41.57
CA GLN A 6 37.08 52.00 -41.48
C GLN A 6 37.13 50.71 -40.66
N MET A 7 36.32 50.62 -39.61
CA MET A 7 36.08 49.36 -38.88
C MET A 7 34.88 48.65 -39.51
N GLU A 8 35.15 47.55 -40.20
CA GLU A 8 34.13 46.60 -40.65
C GLU A 8 33.98 45.52 -39.57
N ILE A 9 32.88 45.55 -38.82
CA ILE A 9 32.60 44.54 -37.78
C ILE A 9 31.86 43.38 -38.44
N GLN A 10 32.62 42.29 -38.56
CA GLN A 10 32.23 40.99 -39.09
C GLN A 10 30.98 40.43 -38.39
N SER A 11 30.04 39.94 -39.18
CA SER A 11 28.83 39.22 -38.78
C SER A 11 29.16 38.02 -37.89
N VAL A 12 28.54 37.98 -36.71
CA VAL A 12 28.61 36.87 -35.75
C VAL A 12 28.18 35.56 -36.41
N THR A 13 29.13 34.64 -36.46
CA THR A 13 28.99 33.27 -36.94
C THR A 13 27.88 32.52 -36.20
N GLU A 14 27.08 31.82 -36.98
CA GLU A 14 26.04 30.86 -36.62
C GLU A 14 26.49 29.87 -35.52
N PRO A 15 25.71 29.62 -34.46
CA PRO A 15 26.11 28.71 -33.40
C PRO A 15 25.95 27.25 -33.86
N GLU A 16 27.06 26.50 -33.84
CA GLU A 16 27.07 25.05 -34.01
C GLU A 16 26.08 24.35 -33.04
N PRO A 17 25.36 23.31 -33.47
CA PRO A 17 24.36 22.65 -32.64
C PRO A 17 25.02 21.90 -31.48
N LEU A 18 24.81 22.43 -30.27
CA LEU A 18 25.19 21.80 -29.01
C LEU A 18 24.60 20.38 -28.96
N GLN A 19 25.51 19.42 -28.77
CA GLN A 19 25.25 17.98 -28.67
C GLN A 19 23.96 17.69 -27.89
N GLY A 20 23.05 16.97 -28.57
CA GLY A 20 21.70 16.69 -28.09
C GLY A 20 21.68 16.11 -26.68
N LYS A 21 20.92 16.76 -25.81
CA LYS A 21 20.63 16.28 -24.45
C LYS A 21 20.18 14.82 -24.55
N PRO A 22 20.76 13.88 -23.79
CA PRO A 22 20.33 12.48 -23.83
C PRO A 22 18.85 12.42 -23.45
N ILE A 23 18.05 11.87 -24.38
CA ILE A 23 16.61 11.65 -24.17
C ILE A 23 16.49 10.37 -23.34
N PHE A 24 16.41 10.53 -22.02
CA PHE A 24 16.13 9.42 -21.13
C PHE A 24 14.69 8.96 -21.33
N LYS A 25 14.51 7.69 -21.70
CA LYS A 25 13.19 7.08 -21.72
C LYS A 25 12.69 6.99 -20.27
N PRO A 26 11.40 7.28 -20.00
CA PRO A 26 10.85 7.13 -18.66
C PRO A 26 11.03 5.68 -18.18
N LEU A 27 11.64 5.54 -17.00
CA LEU A 27 11.94 4.26 -16.37
C LEU A 27 10.63 3.49 -16.16
N LYS A 28 10.60 2.20 -16.54
CA LYS A 28 9.47 1.34 -16.18
C LYS A 28 9.52 1.10 -14.67
N ALA A 29 8.37 0.98 -14.02
CA ALA A 29 8.29 0.74 -12.57
C ALA A 29 9.12 -0.48 -12.09
N HIS A 30 9.33 -1.47 -12.98
CA HIS A 30 10.22 -2.61 -12.74
C HIS A 30 11.70 -2.24 -12.58
N GLU A 31 12.17 -1.23 -13.30
CA GLU A 31 13.54 -0.70 -13.21
C GLU A 31 13.72 0.24 -12.00
N MET A 32 12.65 0.89 -11.54
CA MET A 32 12.69 1.72 -10.32
C MET A 32 12.95 0.90 -9.06
N SER A 33 12.58 -0.39 -9.06
CA SER A 33 12.79 -1.31 -7.95
C SER A 33 13.93 -2.30 -8.20
N ASP A 34 14.87 -1.98 -9.11
CA ASP A 34 16.12 -2.71 -9.33
C ASP A 34 15.92 -4.20 -9.71
N GLY A 35 14.74 -4.57 -10.25
CA GLY A 35 14.35 -5.96 -10.51
C GLY A 35 14.25 -6.85 -9.26
N LYS A 36 14.32 -6.27 -8.04
CA LYS A 36 14.31 -7.02 -6.79
C LYS A 36 12.90 -7.37 -6.37
N VAL A 37 12.63 -8.68 -6.34
CA VAL A 37 11.38 -9.22 -5.78
C VAL A 37 11.31 -8.88 -4.30
N GLN A 38 10.26 -8.18 -3.90
CA GLN A 38 10.01 -7.85 -2.51
C GLN A 38 9.13 -8.92 -1.87
N PHE A 39 9.45 -9.23 -0.61
CA PHE A 39 8.71 -10.20 0.19
C PHE A 39 8.16 -9.52 1.43
N ARG A 40 6.89 -9.78 1.73
CA ARG A 40 6.26 -9.34 2.98
C ARG A 40 5.59 -10.52 3.64
N LYS A 41 5.69 -10.60 4.97
CA LYS A 41 5.12 -11.70 5.75
C LYS A 41 4.21 -11.13 6.82
N VAL A 42 2.97 -11.61 6.86
CA VAL A 42 1.98 -11.24 7.87
C VAL A 42 1.72 -12.45 8.76
N ALA A 43 1.86 -12.28 10.08
CA ALA A 43 1.62 -13.35 11.03
C ALA A 43 0.12 -13.47 11.34
N VAL A 44 -0.40 -14.69 11.38
CA VAL A 44 -1.82 -14.96 11.62
C VAL A 44 -2.00 -15.53 13.03
N PRO A 45 -2.83 -14.87 13.88
CA PRO A 45 -3.23 -15.38 15.18
C PRO A 45 -3.96 -16.74 15.09
N PRO A 46 -3.81 -17.63 16.09
CA PRO A 46 -4.37 -18.98 16.06
C PRO A 46 -5.90 -19.01 15.96
N ASN A 47 -6.59 -18.09 16.62
CA ASN A 47 -8.05 -17.97 16.61
C ASN A 47 -8.63 -17.59 15.23
N ARG A 48 -7.82 -17.00 14.35
CA ARG A 48 -8.24 -16.55 13.01
C ARG A 48 -7.83 -17.48 11.88
N TYR A 49 -7.21 -18.62 12.20
CA TYR A 49 -6.73 -19.55 11.18
C TYR A 49 -7.85 -20.36 10.51
N SER A 50 -8.86 -20.77 11.28
CA SER A 50 -10.04 -21.46 10.75
C SER A 50 -10.83 -20.63 9.72
N PRO A 51 -11.15 -19.34 9.98
CA PRO A 51 -11.82 -18.51 8.97
C PRO A 51 -10.91 -18.20 7.77
N LEU A 52 -9.61 -18.00 7.97
CA LEU A 52 -8.66 -17.77 6.88
C LEU A 52 -8.66 -18.91 5.85
N LYS A 53 -8.70 -20.16 6.31
CA LYS A 53 -8.75 -21.33 5.42
C LYS A 53 -10.06 -21.43 4.64
N LYS A 54 -11.18 -21.07 5.25
CA LYS A 54 -12.51 -21.14 4.62
C LYS A 54 -12.65 -20.09 3.52
N ALA A 55 -12.25 -18.86 3.82
CA ALA A 55 -12.35 -17.70 2.93
C ALA A 55 -11.09 -17.47 2.07
N TRP A 56 -10.21 -18.46 1.94
CA TRP A 56 -8.91 -18.26 1.28
C TRP A 56 -9.06 -17.87 -0.20
N LEU A 57 -10.04 -18.45 -0.90
CA LEU A 57 -10.32 -18.14 -2.30
C LEU A 57 -10.81 -16.69 -2.48
N ASP A 58 -11.64 -16.22 -1.56
CA ASP A 58 -12.18 -14.85 -1.58
C ASP A 58 -11.12 -13.80 -1.26
N ILE A 59 -10.08 -14.18 -0.50
CA ILE A 59 -8.90 -13.33 -0.22
C ILE A 59 -7.93 -13.36 -1.40
N TYR A 60 -7.72 -14.53 -2.00
CA TYR A 60 -6.76 -14.72 -3.08
C TYR A 60 -7.18 -13.99 -4.36
N THR A 61 -8.43 -14.15 -4.77
CA THR A 61 -8.97 -13.60 -6.03
C THR A 61 -8.72 -12.09 -6.19
N PRO A 62 -9.15 -11.21 -5.26
CA PRO A 62 -8.99 -9.77 -5.43
C PRO A 62 -7.52 -9.33 -5.42
N VAL A 63 -6.65 -9.98 -4.65
CA VAL A 63 -5.23 -9.62 -4.61
C VAL A 63 -4.52 -10.05 -5.89
N PHE A 64 -4.81 -11.26 -6.38
CA PHE A 64 -4.21 -11.75 -7.62
C PHE A 64 -4.69 -10.94 -8.83
N ASP A 65 -5.99 -10.66 -8.91
CA ASP A 65 -6.56 -10.01 -10.09
C ASP A 65 -6.23 -8.53 -10.17
N HIS A 66 -6.39 -7.78 -9.09
CA HIS A 66 -6.19 -6.32 -9.10
C HIS A 66 -4.72 -5.94 -8.93
N MET A 67 -3.99 -6.61 -8.03
CA MET A 67 -2.67 -6.18 -7.59
C MET A 67 -1.52 -6.97 -8.23
N LYS A 68 -1.82 -8.12 -8.87
CA LYS A 68 -0.84 -9.01 -9.52
C LYS A 68 0.27 -9.46 -8.58
N ILE A 69 -0.08 -9.77 -7.33
CA ILE A 69 0.83 -10.24 -6.29
C ILE A 69 0.61 -11.72 -6.03
N ASP A 70 1.71 -12.46 -5.86
CA ASP A 70 1.66 -13.86 -5.46
C ASP A 70 1.47 -13.96 -3.94
N ILE A 71 0.41 -14.63 -3.51
CA ILE A 71 0.10 -14.89 -2.11
C ILE A 71 0.24 -16.38 -1.80
N ARG A 72 0.89 -16.70 -0.68
CA ARG A 72 1.00 -18.06 -0.15
C ARG A 72 0.74 -18.10 1.35
N MET A 73 -0.10 -19.04 1.80
CA MET A 73 -0.17 -19.37 3.22
C MET A 73 0.83 -20.46 3.59
N ASN A 74 1.63 -20.23 4.64
CA ASN A 74 2.44 -21.25 5.27
C ASN A 74 1.72 -21.82 6.49
N LEU A 75 1.29 -23.08 6.39
CA LEU A 75 0.50 -23.72 7.43
C LEU A 75 1.32 -24.07 8.68
N LYS A 76 2.63 -24.27 8.55
CA LYS A 76 3.51 -24.63 9.68
C LYS A 76 3.86 -23.40 10.52
N SER A 77 4.25 -22.31 9.86
CA SER A 77 4.60 -21.06 10.55
C SER A 77 3.41 -20.15 10.82
N ARG A 78 2.22 -20.46 10.27
CA ARG A 78 0.99 -19.65 10.34
C ARG A 78 1.24 -18.21 9.90
N LYS A 79 1.94 -18.06 8.77
CA LYS A 79 2.23 -16.77 8.14
C LYS A 79 1.69 -16.75 6.73
N VAL A 80 1.17 -15.61 6.32
CA VAL A 80 0.85 -15.31 4.92
C VAL A 80 2.08 -14.62 4.34
N GLU A 81 2.62 -15.20 3.27
CA GLU A 81 3.75 -14.66 2.52
C GLU A 81 3.21 -14.02 1.24
N LEU A 82 3.59 -12.77 1.02
CA LEU A 82 3.28 -12.00 -0.18
C LEU A 82 4.57 -11.75 -0.95
N LYS A 83 4.49 -11.90 -2.26
CA LYS A 83 5.62 -11.78 -3.18
C LYS A 83 5.21 -10.96 -4.41
N THR A 84 6.00 -9.96 -4.75
CA THR A 84 5.78 -9.19 -5.99
C THR A 84 6.18 -9.99 -7.23
N ARG A 85 5.47 -9.77 -8.34
CA ARG A 85 5.79 -10.35 -9.65
C ARG A 85 6.41 -9.28 -10.54
N ALA A 86 7.01 -9.71 -11.65
CA ALA A 86 7.52 -8.77 -12.67
C ALA A 86 6.40 -7.94 -13.34
N ASP A 87 5.17 -8.44 -13.29
CA ASP A 87 3.96 -7.83 -13.84
C ASP A 87 3.26 -6.89 -12.83
N THR A 88 3.79 -6.73 -11.62
CA THR A 88 3.23 -5.81 -10.63
C THR A 88 3.56 -4.36 -11.07
N PRO A 89 2.56 -3.49 -11.24
CA PRO A 89 2.78 -2.13 -11.75
C PRO A 89 3.48 -1.25 -10.71
N ASP A 90 3.24 -1.43 -9.41
CA ASP A 90 3.77 -0.56 -8.35
C ASP A 90 4.14 -1.31 -7.07
N VAL A 91 5.19 -0.84 -6.38
CA VAL A 91 5.64 -1.39 -5.08
C VAL A 91 4.59 -1.17 -3.99
N SER A 92 3.82 -0.08 -4.06
CA SER A 92 2.74 0.26 -3.14
C SER A 92 1.66 -0.82 -3.08
N ASN A 93 1.50 -1.61 -4.14
CA ASN A 93 0.51 -2.68 -4.16
C ASN A 93 0.82 -3.79 -3.17
N LEU A 94 2.11 -4.02 -2.87
CA LEU A 94 2.53 -4.97 -1.84
C LEU A 94 2.07 -4.53 -0.46
N GLN A 95 2.15 -3.23 -0.18
CA GLN A 95 1.73 -2.67 1.09
C GLN A 95 0.21 -2.74 1.24
N LYS A 96 -0.56 -2.31 0.24
CA LYS A 96 -2.03 -2.44 0.25
C LYS A 96 -2.50 -3.88 0.42
N SER A 97 -1.84 -4.83 -0.23
CA SER A 97 -2.15 -6.26 -0.08
C SER A 97 -1.83 -6.77 1.33
N ALA A 98 -0.76 -6.27 1.94
CA ALA A 98 -0.44 -6.59 3.33
C ALA A 98 -1.48 -6.00 4.30
N ASP A 99 -1.94 -4.76 4.05
CA ASP A 99 -2.96 -4.08 4.85
C ASP A 99 -4.33 -4.75 4.72
N PHE A 100 -4.69 -5.22 3.53
CA PHE A 100 -5.86 -6.07 3.29
C PHE A 100 -5.84 -7.36 4.14
N VAL A 101 -4.73 -8.10 4.11
CA VAL A 101 -4.57 -9.31 4.91
C VAL A 101 -4.58 -8.98 6.41
N HIS A 102 -3.99 -7.85 6.79
CA HIS A 102 -3.98 -7.39 8.18
C HIS A 102 -5.38 -7.02 8.69
N ALA A 103 -6.18 -6.31 7.90
CA ALA A 103 -7.56 -5.99 8.21
C ALA A 103 -8.39 -7.26 8.40
N PHE A 104 -8.24 -8.25 7.51
CA PHE A 104 -8.89 -9.54 7.70
C PHE A 104 -8.51 -10.18 9.04
N ILE A 105 -7.22 -10.17 9.42
CA ILE A 105 -6.73 -10.70 10.70
C ILE A 105 -7.31 -9.96 11.92
N LEU A 106 -7.58 -8.66 11.80
CA LEU A 106 -8.15 -7.85 12.88
C LEU A 106 -9.63 -8.15 13.12
N GLY A 107 -10.37 -8.63 12.11
CA GLY A 107 -11.77 -9.01 12.29
C GLY A 107 -12.72 -8.43 11.25
N PHE A 108 -12.21 -7.61 10.34
CA PHE A 108 -13.02 -7.03 9.27
C PHE A 108 -13.58 -8.11 8.36
N ASP A 109 -14.76 -7.84 7.83
CA ASP A 109 -15.36 -8.69 6.82
C ASP A 109 -14.61 -8.54 5.49
N ILE A 110 -14.73 -9.55 4.63
CA ILE A 110 -14.07 -9.60 3.31
C ILE A 110 -14.49 -8.42 2.41
N PRO A 111 -15.80 -8.10 2.24
CA PRO A 111 -16.22 -6.94 1.44
C PRO A 111 -15.65 -5.61 1.94
N ASP A 112 -15.60 -5.41 3.26
CA ASP A 112 -15.04 -4.20 3.86
C ASP A 112 -13.53 -4.12 3.59
N ALA A 113 -12.83 -5.24 3.75
CA ALA A 113 -11.41 -5.32 3.44
C ALA A 113 -11.13 -5.07 1.95
N ILE A 114 -11.99 -5.50 1.02
CA ILE A 114 -11.83 -5.20 -0.42
C ILE A 114 -11.87 -3.69 -0.68
N SER A 115 -12.58 -2.92 0.15
CA SER A 115 -12.61 -1.46 0.01
C SER A 115 -11.23 -0.81 0.23
N LEU A 116 -10.36 -1.40 1.07
CA LEU A 116 -8.95 -0.97 1.25
C LEU A 116 -8.11 -1.15 -0.02
N LEU A 117 -8.47 -2.11 -0.89
CA LEU A 117 -7.77 -2.29 -2.16
C LEU A 117 -8.24 -1.28 -3.22
N ARG A 118 -9.45 -0.72 -3.07
CA ARG A 118 -10.05 0.22 -4.02
C ARG A 118 -9.69 1.66 -3.70
N MET A 119 -9.71 2.04 -2.42
CA MET A 119 -9.46 3.41 -1.96
C MET A 119 -8.22 3.47 -1.09
N ASP A 120 -7.26 4.30 -1.49
CA ASP A 120 -5.94 4.43 -0.86
C ASP A 120 -5.94 5.34 0.38
N GLU A 121 -7.05 6.05 0.61
CA GLU A 121 -7.25 6.99 1.72
C GLU A 121 -7.87 6.31 2.94
N LEU A 122 -8.19 5.01 2.84
CA LEU A 122 -8.76 4.25 3.94
C LEU A 122 -7.62 3.60 4.74
N TYR A 123 -7.59 3.87 6.05
CA TYR A 123 -6.57 3.35 6.96
C TYR A 123 -7.22 2.58 8.11
N VAL A 124 -6.50 1.60 8.62
CA VAL A 124 -6.89 0.83 9.80
C VAL A 124 -5.99 1.24 10.96
N GLU A 125 -6.60 1.73 12.04
CA GLU A 125 -5.90 2.12 13.26
C GLU A 125 -6.36 1.22 14.42
N SER A 126 -5.42 0.82 15.27
CA SER A 126 -5.69 0.06 16.49
C SER A 126 -5.22 0.85 17.69
N PHE A 127 -6.10 1.06 18.66
CA PHE A 127 -5.77 1.72 19.92
C PHE A 127 -6.03 0.78 21.10
N GLU A 128 -5.18 0.83 22.12
CA GLU A 128 -5.54 0.24 23.41
C GLU A 128 -6.28 1.27 24.26
N ILE A 129 -7.29 0.82 25.01
CA ILE A 129 -8.07 1.71 25.89
C ILE A 129 -7.17 2.45 26.90
N LYS A 130 -6.06 1.83 27.29
CA LYS A 130 -5.08 2.39 28.22
C LYS A 130 -4.33 3.59 27.66
N ASP A 131 -4.18 3.68 26.35
CA ASP A 131 -3.46 4.77 25.68
C ASP A 131 -4.23 6.10 25.80
N VAL A 132 -5.57 6.02 25.82
CA VAL A 132 -6.45 7.19 26.02
C VAL A 132 -6.67 7.46 27.51
N LYS A 133 -6.99 6.41 28.28
CA LYS A 133 -7.28 6.55 29.70
C LYS A 133 -6.94 5.29 30.47
N THR A 134 -6.16 5.46 31.54
CA THR A 134 -5.76 4.37 32.43
C THR A 134 -6.92 3.92 33.33
N LEU A 135 -7.78 3.05 32.80
CA LEU A 135 -8.87 2.42 33.54
C LEU A 135 -8.45 1.04 34.08
N LYS A 136 -8.95 0.67 35.27
CA LYS A 136 -8.66 -0.61 35.93
C LYS A 136 -9.96 -1.30 36.39
N GLY A 137 -9.94 -2.63 36.43
CA GLY A 137 -11.01 -3.46 37.00
C GLY A 137 -12.38 -3.19 36.39
N GLU A 138 -13.38 -2.95 37.24
CA GLU A 138 -14.78 -2.75 36.82
C GLU A 138 -15.00 -1.51 35.95
N HIS A 139 -14.19 -0.47 36.09
CA HIS A 139 -14.33 0.72 35.26
C HIS A 139 -13.97 0.43 33.80
N LEU A 140 -13.04 -0.50 33.56
CA LEU A 140 -12.68 -0.95 32.22
C LEU A 140 -13.82 -1.77 31.59
N SER A 141 -14.36 -2.75 32.32
CA SER A 141 -15.45 -3.60 31.81
C SER A 141 -16.71 -2.78 31.52
N ARG A 142 -17.04 -1.81 32.37
CA ARG A 142 -18.18 -0.89 32.14
C ARG A 142 -17.95 0.04 30.94
N ALA A 143 -16.73 0.52 30.73
CA ALA A 143 -16.39 1.33 29.56
C ALA A 143 -16.53 0.53 28.26
N ILE A 144 -16.01 -0.72 28.23
CA ILE A 144 -16.17 -1.64 27.10
C ILE A 144 -17.66 -1.91 26.83
N GLY A 145 -18.45 -2.19 27.88
CA GLY A 145 -19.89 -2.43 27.74
C GLY A 145 -20.63 -1.25 27.12
N ARG A 146 -20.28 -0.01 27.49
CA ARG A 146 -20.86 1.20 26.89
C ARG A 146 -20.48 1.35 25.41
N LEU A 147 -19.23 1.05 25.05
CA LEU A 147 -18.74 1.12 23.67
C LEU A 147 -19.51 0.12 22.78
N ILE A 148 -19.61 -1.14 23.21
CA ILE A 148 -20.27 -2.20 22.43
C ILE A 148 -21.76 -1.89 22.22
N VAL A 149 -22.45 -1.37 23.24
CA VAL A 149 -23.87 -1.00 23.14
C VAL A 149 -24.07 0.13 22.13
N TRP A 150 -23.16 1.11 22.11
CA TRP A 150 -23.23 2.19 21.14
C TRP A 150 -23.00 1.69 19.72
N GLU A 151 -22.01 0.82 19.51
CA GLU A 151 -21.69 0.25 18.19
C GLU A 151 -22.86 -0.57 17.63
N ARG A 152 -23.40 -1.50 18.43
CA ARG A 152 -24.55 -2.33 18.02
C ARG A 152 -25.78 -1.53 17.62
N ARG A 153 -26.02 -0.40 18.30
CA ARG A 153 -27.15 0.48 18.00
C ARG A 153 -26.91 1.31 16.74
N LYS A 154 -25.65 1.53 16.36
CA LYS A 154 -25.29 2.24 15.13
C LYS A 154 -25.45 1.33 13.91
N ASP A 155 -25.04 0.07 14.02
CA ASP A 155 -25.27 -0.94 12.97
C ASP A 155 -26.76 -1.10 12.65
N GLU A 156 -27.66 -1.08 13.65
CA GLU A 156 -29.11 -1.16 13.41
C GLU A 156 -29.72 0.08 12.75
N VAL A 157 -29.05 1.24 12.80
CA VAL A 157 -29.52 2.52 12.24
C VAL A 157 -28.84 2.83 10.90
N CYS A 158 -27.71 2.20 10.62
CA CYS A 158 -26.92 2.35 9.41
C CYS A 158 -26.99 1.08 8.53
N TYR A 159 -28.21 0.61 8.25
CA TYR A 159 -28.54 -0.28 7.13
C TYR A 159 -29.86 0.19 6.51
#